data_AF-A0A2C9CWM7-F1
#
_entry.id   AF-A0A2C9CWM7-F1
#
_cell.length_a   1.000
_cell.length_b   1.000
_cell.length_c   1.000
_cell.angle_alpha   90.00
_cell.angle_beta   90.00
_cell.angle_gamma   90.00
#
_symmetry.space_group_name_H-M   'P 1'
#
loop_
_entity.id
_entity.type
_entity.pdbx_description
1 polymer ?
#
loop_
_entity_poly.entity_id
_entity_poly.type
_entity_poly.pdbx_seq_one_letter_code
_entity_poly.pdbx_strand_id
1 'polypeptide(L)'
;MYYSPQSFVPDFDWKDLVERGDVVLFAFPINENTDGPTEQPKRRPCLVLDVFELNGTKFVELAYGTSARTKANTGYEVRVGQTASCHAAGLDRPSRFVCARRVIVSINHPGFEGSEERGTLIGRLDPPLLDRMNAVWARLQAEADI
;
A
#
# COMPACT_ATOMS: atom_id res chain seq x y z
N MET A 1 38.50 -21.21 -22.32
CA MET A 1 37.09 -21.26 -21.89
C MET A 1 36.91 -20.14 -20.87
N TYR A 2 36.24 -19.06 -21.22
CA TYR A 2 35.98 -17.95 -20.29
C TYR A 2 34.76 -18.30 -19.45
N TYR A 3 34.97 -18.54 -18.15
CA TYR A 3 33.88 -18.62 -17.18
C TYR A 3 33.38 -17.18 -16.96
N SER A 4 32.22 -16.84 -17.51
CA SER A 4 31.47 -15.68 -17.03
C SER A 4 30.98 -16.00 -15.63
N PRO A 5 31.31 -15.19 -14.60
CA PRO A 5 30.64 -15.31 -13.32
C PRO A 5 29.17 -14.93 -13.53
N GLN A 6 28.26 -15.88 -13.33
CA GLN A 6 26.85 -15.56 -13.17
C GLN A 6 26.74 -14.70 -11.91
N SER A 7 26.42 -13.42 -12.09
CA SER A 7 26.07 -12.54 -10.98
C SER A 7 24.86 -13.14 -10.27
N PHE A 8 25.07 -13.65 -9.05
CA PHE A 8 23.99 -14.05 -8.17
C PHE A 8 23.35 -12.77 -7.63
N VAL A 9 22.37 -12.24 -8.36
CA VAL A 9 21.48 -11.21 -7.82
C VAL A 9 20.44 -11.97 -7.00
N PRO A 10 20.37 -11.81 -5.68
CA PRO A 10 19.30 -12.41 -4.91
C PRO A 10 17.98 -11.84 -5.45
N ASP A 11 17.07 -12.73 -5.83
CA ASP A 11 15.70 -12.34 -6.16
C ASP A 11 15.03 -11.99 -4.83
N PHE A 12 15.11 -10.71 -4.45
CA PHE A 12 14.45 -10.24 -3.24
C PHE A 12 12.97 -10.09 -3.54
N ASP A 13 12.16 -10.99 -2.97
CA ASP A 13 10.71 -10.85 -3.05
C ASP A 13 10.29 -9.60 -2.26
N TRP A 14 9.49 -8.74 -2.87
CA TRP A 14 8.96 -7.54 -2.22
C TRP A 14 8.19 -7.88 -0.93
N LYS A 15 7.68 -9.11 -0.83
CA LYS A 15 7.01 -9.64 0.35
C LYS A 15 7.90 -9.66 1.59
N ASP A 16 9.21 -9.81 1.40
CA ASP A 16 10.19 -9.80 2.50
C ASP A 16 10.62 -8.38 2.86
N LEU A 17 10.58 -7.47 1.88
CA LEU A 17 11.05 -6.09 2.00
C LEU A 17 9.98 -5.09 2.44
N VAL A 18 8.69 -5.44 2.31
CA VAL A 18 7.60 -4.49 2.56
C VAL A 18 7.57 -4.02 4.03
N GLU A 19 7.47 -2.72 4.20
CA GLU A 19 7.47 -2.03 5.47
C GLU A 19 6.37 -0.97 5.56
N ARG A 20 6.17 -0.45 6.78
CA ARG A 20 5.31 0.71 7.03
C ARG A 20 5.77 1.91 6.19
N GLY A 21 4.81 2.54 5.53
CA GLY A 21 5.05 3.70 4.67
C GLY A 21 5.34 3.36 3.21
N ASP A 22 5.48 2.08 2.88
CA ASP A 22 5.57 1.64 1.49
C ASP A 22 4.23 1.81 0.78
N VAL A 23 4.30 1.98 -0.54
CA VAL A 23 3.15 2.07 -1.42
C VAL A 23 3.15 0.86 -2.34
N VAL A 24 2.07 0.09 -2.28
CA VAL A 24 1.88 -1.13 -3.06
C VAL A 24 0.68 -1.02 -3.99
N LEU A 25 0.68 -1.78 -5.08
CA LEU A 25 -0.49 -1.94 -5.93
C LEU A 25 -1.32 -3.12 -5.44
N PHE A 26 -2.60 -2.85 -5.16
CA PHE A 26 -3.54 -3.88 -4.72
C PHE A 26 -4.91 -3.70 -5.41
N ALA A 27 -5.52 -4.81 -5.81
CA ALA A 27 -6.80 -4.83 -6.51
C ALA A 27 -7.98 -4.54 -5.57
N PHE A 28 -8.77 -3.51 -5.91
CA PHE A 28 -9.99 -3.11 -5.21
C PHE A 28 -11.16 -2.88 -6.18
N PRO A 29 -12.43 -3.14 -5.79
CA PRO A 29 -12.86 -3.64 -4.47
C PRO A 29 -12.45 -5.10 -4.20
N ILE A 30 -12.32 -5.46 -2.91
CA ILE A 30 -12.20 -6.86 -2.50
C ILE A 30 -13.61 -7.43 -2.62
N ASN A 31 -13.89 -8.13 -3.72
CA ASN A 31 -15.21 -8.70 -3.94
C ASN A 31 -15.42 -9.89 -3.00
N GLU A 32 -15.98 -9.65 -1.81
CA GLU A 32 -16.45 -10.73 -0.93
C GLU A 32 -17.90 -11.14 -1.25
N ASN A 33 -18.69 -10.31 -1.96
CA ASN A 33 -20.08 -10.58 -2.29
C ASN A 33 -20.37 -10.41 -3.80
N THR A 34 -20.94 -11.44 -4.42
CA THR A 34 -21.18 -11.55 -5.87
C THR A 34 -22.45 -10.83 -6.38
N ASP A 35 -23.18 -10.08 -5.53
CA ASP A 35 -24.52 -9.58 -5.86
C ASP A 35 -24.63 -8.06 -6.12
N GLY A 36 -23.54 -7.43 -6.60
CA GLY A 36 -23.54 -6.01 -7.00
C GLY A 36 -22.94 -5.80 -8.40
N PRO A 37 -23.18 -4.64 -9.04
CA PRO A 37 -22.68 -4.37 -10.39
C PRO A 37 -21.17 -4.60 -10.46
N THR A 38 -20.79 -5.35 -11.50
CA THR A 38 -19.50 -6.01 -11.75
C THR A 38 -18.36 -5.02 -12.01
N GLU A 39 -18.06 -4.10 -11.08
CA GLU A 39 -16.82 -3.33 -11.17
C GLU A 39 -15.64 -4.30 -11.01
N GLN A 40 -14.95 -4.56 -12.12
CA GLN A 40 -13.73 -5.37 -12.10
C GLN A 40 -12.74 -4.76 -11.10
N PRO A 41 -12.17 -5.56 -10.18
CA PRO A 41 -11.15 -5.10 -9.26
C PRO A 41 -10.02 -4.40 -10.02
N LYS A 42 -9.80 -3.13 -9.73
CA LYS A 42 -8.74 -2.33 -10.31
C LYS A 42 -7.58 -2.25 -9.33
N ARG A 43 -6.36 -2.53 -9.80
CA ARG A 43 -5.14 -2.29 -9.01
C ARG A 43 -4.99 -0.80 -8.76
N ARG A 44 -4.91 -0.45 -7.48
CA ARG A 44 -4.80 0.92 -7.00
C ARG A 44 -3.60 1.04 -6.07
N PRO A 45 -2.90 2.18 -6.06
CA PRO A 45 -1.90 2.47 -5.05
C PRO A 45 -2.55 2.42 -3.65
N CYS A 46 -1.91 1.72 -2.75
CA CYS A 46 -2.32 1.53 -1.36
C CYS A 46 -1.11 1.77 -0.46
N LEU A 47 -1.34 2.50 0.62
CA LEU A 47 -0.32 2.77 1.63
C LEU A 47 -0.31 1.64 2.65
N VAL A 48 0.87 1.08 2.91
CA VAL A 48 1.11 0.10 3.97
C VAL A 48 1.15 0.83 5.30
N LEU A 49 0.10 0.65 6.11
CA LEU A 49 -0.02 1.23 7.45
C LEU A 49 0.71 0.37 8.48
N ASP A 50 0.62 -0.96 8.34
CA ASP A 50 1.26 -1.91 9.22
C ASP A 50 1.64 -3.22 8.52
N VAL A 51 2.61 -3.92 9.08
CA VAL A 51 3.07 -5.25 8.66
C VAL A 51 3.26 -6.09 9.90
N PHE A 52 2.56 -7.21 10.00
CA PHE A 52 2.62 -8.08 11.18
C PHE A 52 2.48 -9.55 10.80
N GLU A 53 2.84 -10.43 11.72
CA GLU A 53 2.76 -11.88 11.53
C GLU A 53 1.76 -12.48 12.52
N LEU A 54 0.89 -13.37 12.03
CA LEU A 54 -0.04 -14.13 12.83
C LEU A 54 0.03 -15.60 12.41
N ASN A 55 0.36 -16.48 13.36
CA ASN A 55 0.48 -17.93 13.14
C ASN A 55 1.38 -18.31 11.94
N GLY A 56 2.53 -17.66 11.78
CA GLY A 56 3.45 -17.94 10.66
C GLY A 56 3.05 -17.30 9.33
N THR A 57 1.94 -16.55 9.28
CA THR A 57 1.48 -15.87 8.07
C THR A 57 1.67 -14.36 8.21
N LYS A 58 2.37 -13.76 7.25
CA LYS A 58 2.57 -12.31 7.18
C LYS A 58 1.32 -11.62 6.61
N PHE A 59 0.89 -10.55 7.27
CA PHE A 59 -0.24 -9.72 6.90
C PHE A 59 0.22 -8.28 6.73
N VAL A 60 -0.48 -7.56 5.87
CA VAL A 60 -0.30 -6.12 5.67
C VAL A 60 -1.63 -5.42 5.84
N GLU A 61 -1.58 -4.28 6.51
CA GLU A 61 -2.72 -3.40 6.67
C GLU A 61 -2.61 -2.23 5.69
N LEU A 62 -3.59 -2.13 4.79
CA LEU A 62 -3.55 -1.24 3.65
C LEU A 62 -4.60 -0.15 3.75
N ALA A 63 -4.21 1.09 3.48
CA ALA A 63 -5.13 2.19 3.20
C ALA A 63 -5.19 2.46 1.70
N TYR A 64 -6.38 2.44 1.12
CA TYR A 64 -6.51 2.69 -0.32
C TYR A 64 -6.23 4.15 -0.68
N GLY A 65 -5.59 4.36 -1.83
CA GLY A 65 -5.39 5.66 -2.44
C GLY A 65 -6.61 6.14 -3.22
N THR A 66 -6.97 7.41 -3.09
CA THR A 66 -7.97 8.07 -3.94
C THR A 66 -7.49 9.45 -4.39
N SER A 67 -7.75 9.78 -5.65
CA SER A 67 -7.56 11.13 -6.20
C SER A 67 -8.83 12.00 -6.08
N ALA A 68 -9.92 11.45 -5.52
CA ALA A 68 -11.16 12.19 -5.36
C ALA A 68 -11.00 13.29 -4.30
N ARG A 69 -11.26 14.54 -4.73
CA ARG A 69 -11.22 15.74 -3.88
C ARG A 69 -12.53 15.87 -3.10
N THR A 70 -12.67 15.16 -1.99
CA THR A 70 -13.82 15.29 -1.07
C THR A 70 -13.35 15.61 0.34
N LYS A 71 -14.23 16.18 1.18
CA LYS A 71 -13.95 16.46 2.60
C LYS A 71 -14.12 15.25 3.52
N ALA A 72 -14.59 14.11 2.99
CA ALA A 72 -14.77 12.89 3.79
C ALA A 72 -13.41 12.39 4.31
N ASN A 73 -13.40 11.90 5.56
CA ASN A 73 -12.22 11.35 6.27
C ASN A 73 -11.12 12.40 6.56
N THR A 74 -11.48 13.68 6.61
CA THR A 74 -10.54 14.75 6.99
C THR A 74 -9.93 14.45 8.35
N GLY A 75 -8.60 14.51 8.43
CA GLY A 75 -7.84 14.25 9.66
C GLY A 75 -7.25 12.84 9.76
N TYR A 76 -7.81 11.87 9.04
CA TYR A 76 -7.36 10.47 8.99
C TYR A 76 -6.77 10.08 7.64
N GLU A 77 -6.20 11.07 6.94
CA GLU A 77 -5.64 10.89 5.61
C GLU A 77 -4.20 11.39 5.54
N VAL A 78 -3.42 10.73 4.69
CA VAL A 78 -2.08 11.16 4.27
C VAL A 78 -2.22 11.70 2.85
N ARG A 79 -1.96 12.99 2.66
CA ARG A 79 -2.04 13.65 1.36
C ARG A 79 -0.66 13.73 0.71
N VAL A 80 -0.50 13.06 -0.43
CA VAL A 80 0.71 13.15 -1.26
C VAL A 80 0.43 14.15 -2.38
N GLY A 81 0.81 15.41 -2.15
CA GLY A 81 0.47 16.52 -3.05
C GLY A 81 1.65 17.06 -3.86
N GLN A 82 2.86 17.00 -3.30
CA GLN A 82 4.05 17.53 -3.94
C GLN A 82 4.55 16.54 -5.01
N THR A 83 5.04 17.06 -6.13
CA THR A 83 5.52 16.22 -7.25
C THR A 83 6.65 15.28 -6.83
N ALA A 84 7.60 15.76 -6.03
CA ALA A 84 8.70 14.94 -5.52
C ALA A 84 8.19 13.79 -4.64
N SER A 85 7.26 14.08 -3.73
CA SER A 85 6.62 13.05 -2.88
C SER A 85 5.80 12.06 -3.68
N CYS A 86 5.10 12.51 -4.73
CA CYS A 86 4.37 11.61 -5.64
C CYS A 86 5.34 10.65 -6.33
N HIS A 87 6.46 11.16 -6.85
CA HIS A 87 7.48 10.36 -7.50
C HIS A 87 8.11 9.34 -6.52
N ALA A 88 8.46 9.76 -5.30
CA ALA A 88 8.98 8.85 -4.26
C ALA A 88 7.98 7.74 -3.92
N ALA A 89 6.69 8.08 -3.86
CA ALA A 89 5.60 7.15 -3.58
C ALA A 89 5.14 6.31 -4.81
N GLY A 90 5.79 6.44 -5.97
CA GLY A 90 5.40 5.73 -7.19
C GLY A 90 4.07 6.18 -7.80
N LEU A 91 3.58 7.37 -7.44
CA LEU A 91 2.28 7.89 -7.84
C LEU A 91 2.37 8.76 -9.11
N ASP A 92 1.56 8.43 -10.11
CA ASP A 92 1.45 9.22 -11.35
C ASP A 92 0.75 10.58 -11.15
N ARG A 93 0.04 10.75 -10.03
CA ARG A 93 -0.73 11.97 -9.73
C ARG A 93 -0.89 12.18 -8.23
N PRO A 94 -1.11 13.43 -7.79
CA PRO A 94 -1.47 13.73 -6.41
C PRO A 94 -2.63 12.86 -5.91
N SER A 95 -2.41 12.19 -4.79
CA SER A 95 -3.34 11.22 -4.21
C SER A 95 -3.41 11.39 -2.70
N ARG A 96 -4.49 10.89 -2.11
CA ARG A 96 -4.59 10.75 -0.65
C ARG A 96 -4.86 9.31 -0.28
N PHE A 97 -4.22 8.85 0.79
CA PHE A 97 -4.50 7.55 1.40
C PHE A 97 -5.41 7.77 2.59
N VAL A 98 -6.55 7.07 2.61
CA VAL A 98 -7.56 7.22 3.67
C VAL A 98 -7.33 6.16 4.73
N CYS A 99 -6.53 6.46 5.75
CA CYS A 99 -6.13 5.51 6.79
C CYS A 99 -7.31 4.99 7.63
N ALA A 100 -8.38 5.77 7.77
CA ALA A 100 -9.61 5.32 8.43
C ALA A 100 -10.37 4.23 7.65
N ARG A 101 -10.06 4.03 6.36
CA ARG A 101 -10.66 2.99 5.52
C ARG A 101 -9.57 2.04 5.07
N ARG A 102 -9.35 1.02 5.91
CA ARG A 102 -8.26 0.08 5.79
C ARG A 102 -8.75 -1.35 5.72
N VAL A 103 -7.92 -2.21 5.14
CA VAL A 103 -8.15 -3.65 5.06
C VAL A 103 -6.88 -4.37 5.51
N ILE A 104 -7.05 -5.51 6.16
CA ILE A 104 -5.96 -6.42 6.51
C ILE A 104 -6.02 -7.57 5.52
N VAL A 105 -4.91 -7.84 4.85
CA VAL A 105 -4.82 -8.92 3.86
C VAL A 105 -3.54 -9.71 4.07
N SER A 106 -3.59 -11.00 3.77
CA SER A 106 -2.36 -11.83 3.73
C SER A 106 -1.41 -11.27 2.67
N ILE A 107 -0.11 -11.32 2.91
CA ILE A 107 0.91 -10.95 1.91
C ILE A 107 0.82 -11.78 0.62
N ASN A 108 0.22 -12.97 0.70
CA ASN A 108 -0.02 -13.86 -0.43
C ASN A 108 -1.41 -13.69 -1.06
N HIS A 109 -2.13 -12.61 -0.73
CA HIS A 109 -3.46 -12.37 -1.27
C HIS A 109 -3.40 -12.14 -2.79
N PRO A 110 -4.29 -12.78 -3.59
CA PRO A 110 -4.25 -12.68 -5.06
C PRO A 110 -4.48 -11.26 -5.58
N GLY A 111 -5.04 -10.37 -4.75
CA GLY A 111 -5.15 -8.93 -5.04
C GLY A 111 -3.80 -8.22 -5.27
N PHE A 112 -2.67 -8.81 -4.87
CA PHE A 112 -1.33 -8.32 -5.21
C PHE A 112 -0.87 -8.76 -6.61
N GLU A 113 -1.44 -9.84 -7.14
CA GLU A 113 -1.06 -10.38 -8.45
C GLU A 113 -1.50 -9.43 -9.56
N GLY A 114 -0.61 -9.21 -10.52
CA GLY A 114 -0.87 -8.35 -11.67
C GLY A 114 0.31 -8.40 -12.65
N SER A 115 0.00 -8.33 -13.94
CA SER A 115 0.99 -8.35 -15.02
C SER A 115 1.56 -6.96 -15.35
N GLU A 116 1.50 -6.02 -14.42
CA GLU A 116 2.01 -4.67 -14.69
C GLU A 116 3.53 -4.68 -14.74
N GLU A 117 4.10 -3.91 -15.67
CA GLU A 117 5.56 -3.67 -15.73
C GLU A 117 6.09 -3.09 -14.41
N ARG A 118 5.24 -2.34 -13.71
CA ARG A 118 5.49 -1.87 -12.35
C ARG A 118 5.19 -3.01 -11.38
N GLY A 119 6.23 -3.50 -10.70
CA GLY A 119 6.11 -4.49 -9.64
C GLY A 119 5.14 -4.07 -8.52
N THR A 120 4.83 -4.98 -7.59
CA THR A 120 3.81 -4.72 -6.57
C THR A 120 4.19 -3.60 -5.60
N LEU A 121 5.45 -3.54 -5.17
CA LEU A 121 5.99 -2.42 -4.39
C LEU A 121 6.41 -1.30 -5.35
N ILE A 122 5.71 -0.17 -5.34
CA ILE A 122 5.89 0.91 -6.33
C ILE A 122 6.61 2.14 -5.80
N GLY A 123 6.75 2.27 -4.49
CA GLY A 123 7.46 3.39 -3.87
C GLY A 123 7.27 3.45 -2.37
N ARG A 124 7.70 4.56 -1.77
CA ARG A 124 7.63 4.80 -0.32
C ARG A 124 7.33 6.27 -0.04
N LEU A 125 6.62 6.53 1.05
CA LEU A 125 6.45 7.89 1.56
C LEU A 125 7.80 8.50 1.93
N ASP A 126 7.97 9.80 1.64
CA ASP A 126 9.09 10.57 2.16
C ASP A 126 8.95 10.77 3.69
N PRO A 127 10.03 11.15 4.39
CA PRO A 127 10.02 11.22 5.86
C PRO A 127 8.90 12.10 6.45
N PRO A 128 8.61 13.31 5.94
CA PRO A 128 7.51 14.11 6.46
C PRO A 128 6.13 13.44 6.32
N LEU A 129 5.89 12.73 5.22
CA LEU A 129 4.64 12.00 5.03
C LEU A 129 4.58 10.73 5.87
N LEU A 130 5.72 10.09 6.12
CA LEU A 130 5.82 8.95 7.03
C LEU A 130 5.49 9.37 8.47
N ASP A 131 6.02 10.50 8.94
CA ASP A 131 5.68 11.06 10.26
C ASP A 131 4.18 11.36 10.36
N ARG A 132 3.61 11.93 9.30
CA ARG A 132 2.18 12.19 9.23
C ARG A 132 1.37 10.91 9.29
N MET A 133 1.79 9.85 8.59
CA MET A 133 1.15 8.53 8.63
C MET A 133 1.19 7.97 10.05
N ASN A 134 2.34 8.02 10.71
CA ASN A 134 2.51 7.52 12.07
C ASN A 134 1.60 8.26 13.07
N ALA A 135 1.47 9.58 12.95
CA ALA A 135 0.55 10.36 13.78
C ALA A 135 -0.92 9.99 13.56
N VAL A 136 -1.33 9.74 12.30
CA VAL A 136 -2.70 9.27 11.99
C VAL A 136 -2.92 7.86 12.54
N TRP A 137 -1.94 6.98 12.39
CA TRP A 137 -2.01 5.60 12.88
C TRP A 137 -2.15 5.53 14.40
N ALA A 138 -1.30 6.26 15.13
CA ALA A 138 -1.35 6.32 16.59
C ALA A 138 -2.73 6.78 17.10
N ARG A 139 -3.34 7.76 16.42
CA ARG A 139 -4.69 8.21 16.76
C ARG A 139 -5.75 7.15 16.50
N LEU A 140 -5.69 6.45 15.37
CA LEU A 140 -6.63 5.37 15.04
C LEU A 140 -6.55 4.22 16.05
N GLN A 141 -5.35 3.88 16.52
CA GLN A 141 -5.17 2.86 17.55
C GLN A 141 -5.73 3.32 18.89
N ALA A 142 -5.41 4.55 19.32
CA ALA A 142 -5.91 5.10 20.58
C ALA A 142 -7.44 5.19 20.63
N GLU A 143 -8.10 5.44 19.49
CA GLU A 143 -9.57 5.47 19.39
C GLU A 143 -10.19 4.06 19.34
N ALA A 144 -9.46 3.03 18.91
CA ALA A 144 -9.93 1.65 18.87
C ALA A 144 -9.81 0.92 20.24
N ASP A 145 -8.93 1.40 21.11
CA ASP A 145 -8.70 0.85 22.46
C ASP A 145 -9.69 1.39 23.52
N ILE A 146 -10.68 2.22 23.12
CA ILE A 146 -11.74 2.80 23.96
C ILE A 146 -13.04 2.01 23.79
#